data_AF-A0A1M3LPF1-F1
#
_entry.id   AF-A0A1M3LPF1-F1
#
_cell.length_a   1.000
_cell.length_b   1.000
_cell.length_c   1.000
_cell.angle_alpha   90.00
_cell.angle_beta   90.00
_cell.angle_gamma   90.00
#
_symmetry.space_group_name_H-M   'P 1'
#
loop_
_entity.id
_entity.type
_entity.pdbx_description
1 polymer ?
#
loop_
_entity_poly.entity_id
_entity_poly.type
_entity_poly.pdbx_seq_one_letter_code
_entity_poly.pdbx_strand_id
1 'polypeptide(L)'
;MSDNTSNLGSVITSPTARKLIYGVYVIAVVVIGAIQVAYASVPAWGGQPDWLTAALQVTASLGIPVGGLALVNTSNGTSKDQVLAKHALLTPSEQEASENAATSRVTGDV
;
A
#
# COMPACT_ATOMS: atom_id res chain seq x y z
N MET A 1 -22.92 6.07 23.14
CA MET A 1 -22.97 6.45 21.71
C MET A 1 -21.67 5.95 21.13
N SER A 2 -21.69 4.78 20.47
CA SER A 2 -20.45 4.10 20.07
C SER A 2 -19.85 4.84 18.88
N ASP A 3 -18.66 5.40 19.07
CA ASP A 3 -17.87 6.03 18.02
C ASP A 3 -17.51 5.00 16.94
N ASN A 4 -18.37 4.86 15.95
CA ASN A 4 -18.02 4.38 14.62
C ASN A 4 -17.12 5.44 13.99
N THR A 5 -15.89 5.56 14.46
CA THR A 5 -14.79 6.12 13.68
C THR A 5 -14.47 5.10 12.59
N SER A 6 -15.43 4.91 11.67
CA SER A 6 -15.19 4.23 10.41
C SER A 6 -13.99 4.93 9.79
N ASN A 7 -12.91 4.17 9.68
CA ASN A 7 -11.65 4.58 9.08
C ASN A 7 -11.93 4.82 7.58
N LEU A 8 -12.48 6.00 7.26
CA LEU A 8 -13.00 6.40 5.95
C LEU A 8 -11.89 6.48 4.87
N GLY A 9 -10.61 6.37 5.27
CA GLY A 9 -9.47 6.32 4.37
C GLY A 9 -9.12 4.91 3.86
N SER A 10 -9.87 3.87 4.24
CA SER A 10 -9.57 2.49 3.87
C SER A 10 -10.75 1.86 3.11
N VAL A 11 -10.71 1.92 1.77
CA VAL A 11 -11.73 1.31 0.90
C VAL A 11 -11.73 -0.22 1.05
N ILE A 12 -10.57 -0.81 1.32
CA ILE A 12 -10.44 -2.22 1.71
C ILE A 12 -10.01 -2.27 3.16
N THR A 13 -10.97 -2.38 4.07
CA THR A 13 -10.76 -2.38 5.53
C THR A 13 -10.01 -3.61 6.05
N SER A 14 -9.96 -4.71 5.28
CA SER A 14 -9.19 -5.91 5.62
C SER A 14 -7.73 -5.84 5.13
N PRO A 15 -6.73 -5.79 6.03
CA PRO A 15 -5.31 -5.80 5.65
C PRO A 15 -4.90 -7.07 4.88
N THR A 16 -5.53 -8.20 5.20
CA THR A 16 -5.30 -9.49 4.53
C THR A 16 -5.79 -9.46 3.08
N ALA A 17 -6.96 -8.88 2.83
CA ALA A 17 -7.51 -8.75 1.48
C ALA A 17 -6.63 -7.85 0.60
N ARG A 18 -6.11 -6.75 1.14
CA ARG A 18 -5.17 -5.85 0.43
C ARG A 18 -3.91 -6.60 -0.03
N LYS A 19 -3.25 -7.32 0.89
CA LYS A 19 -2.04 -8.09 0.56
C LYS A 19 -2.30 -9.15 -0.50
N LEU A 20 -3.46 -9.79 -0.45
CA LEU A 20 -3.81 -10.86 -1.37
C LEU A 20 -4.12 -10.29 -2.77
N ILE A 21 -4.90 -9.21 -2.87
CA ILE A 21 -5.22 -8.56 -4.14
C ILE A 21 -3.95 -8.02 -4.82
N TYR A 22 -3.11 -7.29 -4.08
CA TYR A 22 -1.88 -6.72 -4.64
C TYR A 22 -0.85 -7.81 -4.94
N GLY A 23 -0.70 -8.79 -4.04
CA GLY A 23 0.24 -9.90 -4.22
C GLY A 23 -0.11 -10.76 -5.44
N VAL A 24 -1.37 -11.17 -5.57
CA VAL A 24 -1.83 -11.97 -6.71
C VAL A 24 -1.69 -11.18 -8.02
N TYR A 25 -2.04 -9.89 -8.02
CA TYR A 25 -1.90 -9.06 -9.20
C TYR A 25 -0.44 -8.93 -9.64
N VAL A 26 0.49 -8.66 -8.72
CA VAL A 26 1.93 -8.57 -9.03
C VAL A 26 2.46 -9.90 -9.57
N ILE A 27 2.09 -11.02 -8.95
CA ILE A 27 2.49 -12.35 -9.41
C ILE A 27 1.98 -12.60 -10.84
N ALA A 28 0.71 -12.29 -11.12
CA ALA A 28 0.13 -12.47 -12.44
C ALA A 28 0.86 -11.63 -13.51
N VAL A 29 1.18 -10.36 -13.22
CA VAL A 29 1.95 -9.49 -14.11
C VAL A 29 3.32 -10.08 -14.42
N VAL A 30 4.04 -10.55 -13.40
CA VAL A 30 5.38 -11.14 -13.56
C VAL A 30 5.32 -12.41 -14.41
N VAL A 31 4.35 -13.30 -14.16
CA VAL A 31 4.19 -14.54 -14.92
C VAL A 31 3.87 -14.24 -16.38
N ILE A 32 2.89 -13.38 -16.66
CA ILE A 32 2.50 -13.02 -18.03
C ILE A 32 3.67 -12.34 -18.76
N GLY A 33 4.38 -11.42 -18.08
CA GLY A 33 5.57 -10.76 -18.64
C GLY A 33 6.71 -11.75 -18.93
N ALA A 34 6.95 -12.72 -18.05
CA ALA A 34 7.95 -13.75 -18.28
C ALA A 34 7.61 -14.63 -19.50
N ILE A 35 6.33 -14.99 -19.67
CA ILE A 35 5.85 -15.73 -20.83
C ILE A 35 6.05 -14.89 -22.11
N GLN A 36 5.75 -13.59 -22.08
CA GLN A 36 6.00 -12.69 -23.20
C GLN A 36 7.48 -12.66 -23.59
N VAL A 37 8.38 -12.54 -22.61
CA VAL A 37 9.83 -12.57 -22.85
C VAL A 37 10.26 -13.91 -23.43
N ALA A 38 9.70 -15.04 -22.98
CA ALA A 38 10.00 -16.36 -23.55
C ALA A 38 9.62 -16.45 -25.04
N TYR A 39 8.42 -15.99 -25.42
CA TYR A 39 8.01 -15.96 -26.83
C TYR A 39 8.83 -14.96 -27.67
N ALA A 40 9.27 -13.85 -27.08
CA ALA A 40 10.13 -12.87 -27.77
C ALA A 40 11.57 -13.38 -27.94
N SER A 41 12.06 -14.23 -27.04
CA SER A 41 13.45 -14.72 -27.02
C SER A 41 13.64 -16.04 -27.76
N VAL A 42 12.57 -16.79 -28.05
CA VAL A 42 12.64 -18.06 -28.79
C VAL A 42 11.88 -17.96 -30.12
N PRO A 43 12.55 -17.56 -31.23
CA PRO A 43 11.91 -17.39 -32.54
C PRO A 43 11.25 -18.65 -33.09
N ALA A 44 11.74 -19.83 -32.67
CA ALA A 44 11.21 -21.13 -33.08
C ALA A 44 9.77 -21.39 -32.59
N TRP A 45 9.27 -20.60 -31.64
CA TRP A 45 7.92 -20.77 -31.08
C TRP A 45 6.82 -20.11 -31.92
N GLY A 46 7.15 -19.54 -33.09
CA GLY A 46 6.17 -19.06 -34.06
C GLY A 46 5.64 -17.65 -33.78
N GLY A 47 6.32 -16.87 -32.92
CA GLY A 47 5.89 -15.54 -32.52
C GLY A 47 4.88 -15.55 -31.37
N GLN A 48 4.48 -14.36 -30.93
CA GLN A 48 3.59 -14.20 -29.79
C GLN A 48 2.14 -14.55 -30.18
N PRO A 49 1.47 -15.46 -29.45
CA PRO A 49 0.08 -15.82 -29.74
C PRO A 49 -0.91 -14.74 -29.30
N ASP A 50 -2.03 -14.62 -30.00
CA ASP A 50 -3.03 -13.55 -29.78
C ASP A 50 -3.64 -13.56 -28.37
N TRP A 51 -3.82 -14.74 -27.77
CA TRP A 51 -4.33 -14.86 -26.40
C TRP A 51 -3.38 -14.21 -25.38
N LEU A 52 -2.07 -14.27 -25.62
CA LEU A 52 -1.08 -13.67 -24.73
C LEU A 52 -1.11 -12.14 -24.86
N THR A 53 -1.28 -11.65 -26.08
CA THR A 53 -1.48 -10.21 -26.36
C THR A 53 -2.73 -9.68 -25.66
N ALA A 54 -3.86 -10.39 -25.74
CA ALA A 54 -5.07 -10.01 -25.03
C ALA A 54 -4.87 -10.01 -23.50
N ALA A 55 -4.20 -11.04 -22.96
CA ALA A 55 -3.91 -11.13 -21.53
C ALA A 55 -3.04 -9.95 -21.03
N LEU A 56 -2.04 -9.54 -21.81
CA LEU A 56 -1.20 -8.37 -21.52
C LEU A 56 -2.01 -7.07 -21.49
N GLN A 57 -2.90 -6.87 -22.45
CA GLN A 57 -3.75 -5.67 -22.50
C GLN A 57 -4.72 -5.60 -21.32
N VAL A 58 -5.34 -6.73 -20.95
CA VAL A 58 -6.22 -6.82 -19.79
C VAL A 58 -5.44 -6.52 -18.51
N THR A 59 -4.27 -7.13 -18.35
CA THR A 59 -3.43 -6.91 -17.18
C THR A 59 -2.99 -5.45 -17.08
N ALA A 60 -2.54 -4.83 -18.19
CA ALA A 60 -2.18 -3.42 -18.24
C ALA A 60 -3.36 -2.51 -17.87
N SER A 61 -4.57 -2.82 -18.35
CA SER A 61 -5.78 -2.05 -18.05
C SER A 61 -6.20 -2.17 -16.58
N LEU A 62 -6.00 -3.34 -15.97
CA LEU A 62 -6.26 -3.58 -14.54
C LEU A 62 -5.21 -2.93 -13.63
N GLY A 63 -4.03 -2.59 -14.15
CA GLY A 63 -2.98 -1.91 -13.39
C GLY A 63 -3.39 -0.53 -12.87
N ILE A 64 -4.20 0.19 -13.64
CA ILE A 64 -4.68 1.54 -13.25
C ILE A 64 -5.56 1.47 -11.99
N PRO A 65 -6.67 0.70 -11.95
CA PRO A 65 -7.49 0.60 -10.76
C PRO A 65 -6.77 -0.06 -9.59
N VAL A 66 -5.94 -1.10 -9.81
CA VAL A 66 -5.21 -1.77 -8.74
C VAL A 66 -4.14 -0.87 -8.12
N GLY A 67 -3.38 -0.15 -8.95
CA GLY A 67 -2.38 0.81 -8.50
C GLY A 67 -3.03 2.01 -7.79
N GLY A 68 -4.15 2.51 -8.33
CA GLY A 68 -4.97 3.53 -7.67
C GLY A 68 -5.42 3.08 -6.29
N LEU A 69 -6.03 1.89 -6.18
CA LEU A 69 -6.43 1.27 -4.91
C LEU A 69 -5.25 1.14 -3.95
N ALA A 70 -4.07 0.72 -4.42
CA ALA A 70 -2.87 0.61 -3.59
C ALA A 70 -2.40 1.98 -3.04
N LEU A 71 -2.48 3.03 -3.86
CA LEU A 71 -2.15 4.39 -3.46
C LEU A 71 -3.10 4.88 -2.36
N VAL A 72 -4.42 4.78 -2.57
CA VAL A 72 -5.40 5.26 -1.57
C VAL A 72 -5.36 4.44 -0.28
N ASN A 73 -4.98 3.17 -0.39
CA ASN A 73 -4.90 2.26 0.74
C ASN A 73 -3.56 2.35 1.49
N THR A 74 -2.55 3.02 0.94
CA THR A 74 -1.33 3.35 1.70
C THR A 74 -1.65 4.51 2.62
N SER A 75 -1.97 4.21 3.88
CA SER A 75 -2.06 5.21 4.92
C SER A 75 -0.69 5.87 5.10
N ASN A 76 -0.62 7.20 4.97
CA ASN A 76 0.54 8.05 5.28
C ASN A 76 0.86 8.05 6.79
N GLY A 77 0.80 6.89 7.43
CA GLY A 77 1.13 6.73 8.83
C GLY A 77 2.59 7.09 8.98
N THR A 78 2.85 8.24 9.59
CA THR A 78 4.09 8.52 10.31
C THR A 78 4.40 7.25 11.10
N SER A 79 5.34 6.42 10.60
CA SER A 79 5.73 5.19 11.28
C SER A 79 6.10 5.54 12.72
N LYS A 80 5.90 4.63 13.68
CA LYS A 80 6.40 4.83 15.05
C LYS A 80 7.86 5.32 15.03
N ASP A 81 8.64 4.84 14.09
CA ASP A 81 10.02 5.26 13.81
C ASP A 81 10.16 6.74 13.45
N GLN A 82 9.22 7.34 12.72
CA GLN A 82 9.22 8.78 12.45
C GLN A 82 8.82 9.62 13.68
N VAL A 83 7.92 9.11 14.52
CA VAL A 83 7.56 9.79 15.78
C VAL A 83 8.74 9.72 16.74
N LEU A 84 9.39 8.56 16.86
CA LEU A 84 10.62 8.34 17.63
C LEU A 84 11.78 9.18 17.09
N ALA A 85 11.96 9.25 15.78
CA ALA A 85 13.00 10.08 15.17
C ALA A 85 12.73 11.58 15.41
N LYS A 86 11.47 12.04 15.29
CA LYS A 86 11.11 13.42 15.63
C LYS A 86 11.31 13.71 17.11
N HIS A 87 10.99 12.78 17.99
CA HIS A 87 11.16 12.95 19.44
C HIS A 87 12.65 12.96 19.83
N ALA A 88 13.48 12.13 19.19
CA ALA A 88 14.93 12.12 19.39
C ALA A 88 15.63 13.40 18.89
N LEU A 89 14.98 14.18 18.03
CA LEU A 89 15.47 15.47 17.53
C LEU A 89 15.03 16.66 18.39
N LEU A 90 14.12 16.46 19.37
CA LEU A 90 13.73 17.51 20.30
C LEU A 90 14.80 17.70 21.37
N THR A 91 15.02 18.94 21.78
CA THR A 91 15.87 19.23 22.93
C THR A 91 15.21 18.72 24.22
N PRO A 92 15.98 18.41 25.29
CA PRO A 92 15.42 17.86 26.54
C PRO A 92 14.28 18.71 27.13
N SER A 93 14.38 20.03 27.02
CA SER A 93 13.34 20.97 27.46
C SER A 93 12.05 20.91 26.62
N GLU A 94 12.15 20.55 25.34
CA GLU A 94 10.98 20.40 24.46
C GLU A 94 10.31 19.03 24.63
N GLN A 95 11.07 17.99 24.99
CA GLN A 95 10.54 16.67 25.33
C GLN A 95 9.65 16.75 26.59
N GLU A 96 10.17 17.37 27.66
CA GLU A 96 9.44 17.58 28.93
C GLU A 96 8.17 18.42 28.73
N ALA A 97 8.23 19.45 27.88
CA ALA A 97 7.06 20.26 27.53
C ALA A 97 5.99 19.45 26.78
N SER A 98 6.41 18.54 25.89
CA SER A 98 5.47 17.66 25.18
C SER A 98 4.82 16.61 26.08
N GLU A 99 5.57 16.10 27.06
CA GLU A 99 5.11 15.09 28.01
C GLU A 99 4.11 15.70 29.02
N ASN A 100 4.39 16.90 29.52
CA ASN A 100 3.44 17.64 30.36
C ASN A 100 2.16 18.03 29.59
N ALA A 101 2.28 18.39 28.31
CA ALA A 101 1.12 18.67 27.46
C ALA A 101 0.28 17.41 27.18
N ALA A 102 0.91 16.25 27.03
CA ALA A 102 0.22 14.97 26.87
C ALA A 102 -0.51 14.55 28.16
N THR A 103 0.13 14.73 29.32
CA THR A 103 -0.43 14.38 30.63
C THR A 103 -1.60 15.30 31.03
N SER A 104 -1.52 16.59 30.67
CA SER A 104 -2.60 17.56 30.87
C SER A 104 -3.85 17.24 30.04
N ARG A 105 -3.69 16.81 28.79
CA ARG A 105 -4.82 16.39 27.93
C ARG A 105 -5.52 15.12 28.43
N VAL A 106 -4.82 14.22 29.12
CA VAL A 106 -5.40 12.99 29.69
C VAL A 106 -6.11 13.27 31.03
N THR A 107 -5.63 14.26 31.79
CA THR A 107 -6.18 14.60 33.11
C THR A 107 -7.32 15.63 33.03
N GLY A 108 -7.43 16.38 31.92
CA GLY A 108 -8.43 17.43 31.73
C GLY A 108 -9.84 16.98 31.32
N ASP A 109 -10.11 15.67 31.29
CA ASP A 109 -11.41 15.08 30.90
C ASP A 109 -12.13 14.43 32.10
N VAL A 110 -12.04 15.07 33.29
CA VAL A 110 -12.82 14.72 34.50
C VAL A 110 -13.55 15.93 35.05
#